data_AF-A0A061A0U5-F1
#
_entry.id   AF-A0A061A0U5-F1
#
_cell.length_a   1.000
_cell.length_b   1.000
_cell.length_c   1.000
_cell.angle_alpha   90.00
_cell.angle_beta   90.00
_cell.angle_gamma   90.00
#
_symmetry.space_group_name_H-M   'P 1'
#
loop_
_entity.id
_entity.type
_entity.pdbx_description
1 polymer ?
#
loop_
_entity_poly.entity_id
_entity_poly.type
_entity_poly.pdbx_seq_one_letter_code
_entity_poly.pdbx_strand_id
1 'polypeptide(L)'
;MPATDDLHLVLTVEGAAAMETCTGGRRRQRHWTPGQLDMAVPGVASVRRYRSVVPMRTLQVHIPRVTVARTVEQLGGERVDYERMATAVASGDPLVEHTMRSLGAACETDDLYAESAAAFLAVHVLTCGVRGCPSVRSPRGANSAAPAHCPRRSCDTRAYGRRRIAIADPRTAIARIHVAPGRF
;
A
#
# COMPACT_ATOMS: atom_id res chain seq x y z
N MET A 1 -13.74 -1.42 4.83
CA MET A 1 -13.16 -0.24 5.49
C MET A 1 -14.19 0.86 5.47
N PRO A 2 -14.40 1.56 6.60
CA PRO A 2 -15.28 2.73 6.63
C PRO A 2 -14.78 3.78 5.63
N ALA A 3 -15.68 4.64 5.15
CA ALA A 3 -15.26 5.81 4.39
C ALA A 3 -14.36 6.65 5.29
N THR A 4 -13.14 6.90 4.83
CA THR A 4 -12.19 7.79 5.47
C THR A 4 -11.63 8.72 4.41
N ASP A 5 -11.47 9.98 4.77
CA ASP A 5 -10.86 11.00 3.91
C ASP A 5 -9.34 10.88 3.86
N ASP A 6 -8.78 9.95 4.63
CA ASP A 6 -7.36 9.65 4.62
C ASP A 6 -6.97 8.86 3.37
N LEU A 7 -5.73 9.07 2.92
CA LEU A 7 -5.16 8.34 1.80
C LEU A 7 -4.52 7.05 2.32
N HIS A 8 -4.97 5.91 1.78
CA HIS A 8 -4.44 4.60 2.15
C HIS A 8 -3.71 3.95 0.99
N LEU A 9 -2.42 3.68 1.19
CA LEU A 9 -1.59 2.88 0.30
C LEU A 9 -1.40 1.48 0.88
N VAL A 10 -1.46 0.46 0.03
CA VAL A 10 -1.27 -0.94 0.42
C VAL A 10 -0.27 -1.60 -0.51
N LEU A 11 0.74 -2.24 0.07
CA LEU A 11 1.71 -3.07 -0.64
C LEU A 11 1.59 -4.51 -0.15
N THR A 12 1.42 -5.45 -1.08
CA THR A 12 1.54 -6.87 -0.77
C THR A 12 3.02 -7.24 -0.73
N VAL A 13 3.51 -7.69 0.43
CA VAL A 13 4.93 -8.05 0.59
C VAL A 13 5.16 -9.56 0.56
N GLU A 14 4.15 -10.35 0.92
CA GLU A 14 4.24 -11.82 0.94
C GLU A 14 2.85 -12.45 0.76
N GLY A 15 2.83 -13.66 0.22
CA GLY A 15 1.61 -14.43 -0.03
C GLY A 15 0.91 -14.06 -1.32
N ALA A 16 -0.21 -14.72 -1.58
CA ALA A 16 -1.03 -14.44 -2.76
C ALA A 16 -2.51 -14.59 -2.42
N ALA A 17 -3.34 -13.65 -2.87
CA ALA A 17 -4.78 -13.69 -2.62
C ALA A 17 -5.56 -13.20 -3.83
N ALA A 18 -6.72 -13.82 -4.07
CA ALA A 18 -7.76 -13.20 -4.87
C ALA A 18 -8.48 -12.17 -4.00
N MET A 19 -8.38 -10.91 -4.40
CA MET A 19 -9.07 -9.78 -3.79
C MET A 19 -10.30 -9.43 -4.60
N GLU A 20 -11.38 -9.18 -3.88
CA GLU A 20 -12.53 -8.50 -4.42
C GLU A 20 -12.80 -7.24 -3.60
N THR A 21 -12.78 -6.09 -4.27
CA THR A 21 -13.07 -4.79 -3.67
C THR A 21 -14.35 -4.23 -4.27
N CYS A 22 -15.35 -3.99 -3.42
CA CYS A 22 -16.58 -3.29 -3.77
C CYS A 22 -16.51 -1.85 -3.23
N THR A 23 -16.44 -0.87 -4.13
CA THR A 23 -16.31 0.56 -3.81
C THR A 23 -17.41 1.32 -4.53
N GLY A 24 -18.29 2.03 -3.81
CA GLY A 24 -19.37 2.80 -4.43
C GLY A 24 -20.28 2.00 -5.38
N GLY A 25 -20.54 0.72 -5.05
CA GLY A 25 -21.32 -0.20 -5.89
C GLY A 25 -20.55 -0.84 -7.06
N ARG A 26 -19.29 -0.43 -7.31
CA ARG A 26 -18.43 -1.04 -8.33
C ARG A 26 -17.61 -2.16 -7.72
N ARG A 27 -17.70 -3.34 -8.31
CA ARG A 27 -16.94 -4.54 -7.93
C ARG A 27 -15.70 -4.65 -8.82
N ARG A 28 -14.52 -4.69 -8.21
CA ARG A 28 -13.24 -4.96 -8.89
C ARG A 28 -12.61 -6.20 -8.30
N GLN A 29 -12.19 -7.12 -9.16
CA GLN A 29 -11.39 -8.26 -8.76
C GLN A 29 -9.93 -8.03 -9.15
N ARG A 30 -9.01 -8.30 -8.22
CA ARG A 30 -7.56 -8.21 -8.44
C ARG A 30 -6.86 -9.39 -7.79
N HIS A 31 -5.78 -9.84 -8.40
CA HIS A 31 -4.88 -10.80 -7.78
C HIS A 31 -3.79 -10.02 -7.08
N TRP A 32 -3.66 -10.23 -5.77
CA TRP A 32 -2.59 -9.67 -4.97
C TRP A 32 -1.46 -10.69 -4.92
N THR A 33 -0.29 -10.28 -5.40
CA THR A 33 0.97 -11.02 -5.34
C THR A 33 2.03 -10.09 -4.76
N PRO A 34 3.18 -10.59 -4.29
CA PRO A 34 4.23 -9.74 -3.75
C PRO A 34 4.65 -8.67 -4.78
N GLY A 35 4.80 -7.42 -4.32
CA GLY A 35 5.07 -6.25 -5.18
C GLY A 35 3.82 -5.54 -5.70
N GLN A 36 2.62 -6.12 -5.53
CA GLN A 36 1.39 -5.44 -5.95
C GLN A 36 1.03 -4.30 -5.01
N LEU A 37 0.84 -3.13 -5.61
CA LEU A 37 0.37 -1.90 -4.98
C LEU A 37 -1.14 -1.74 -5.18
N ASP A 38 -1.79 -1.15 -4.18
CA ASP A 38 -3.19 -0.75 -4.22
C ASP A 38 -3.37 0.56 -3.44
N MET A 39 -4.38 1.34 -3.81
CA MET A 39 -4.72 2.60 -3.16
C MET A 39 -6.23 2.65 -2.93
N ALA A 40 -6.65 2.95 -1.70
CA ALA A 40 -8.05 3.25 -1.44
C ALA A 40 -8.35 4.70 -1.84
N VAL A 41 -9.49 4.91 -2.48
CA VAL A 41 -9.99 6.24 -2.83
C VAL A 41 -10.53 6.91 -1.55
N PRO A 42 -10.02 8.09 -1.16
CA PRO A 42 -10.54 8.84 -0.01
C PRO A 42 -12.03 9.13 -0.12
N GLY A 43 -12.73 9.14 1.01
CA GLY A 43 -14.16 9.44 1.13
C GLY A 43 -15.10 8.31 0.67
N VAL A 44 -14.58 7.21 0.11
CA VAL A 44 -15.41 6.12 -0.41
C VAL A 44 -15.29 4.86 0.45
N ALA A 45 -16.41 4.44 1.03
CA ALA A 45 -16.47 3.16 1.73
C ALA A 45 -16.17 2.01 0.75
N SER A 46 -15.28 1.10 1.18
CA SER A 46 -14.92 -0.07 0.39
C SER A 46 -15.10 -1.35 1.19
N VAL A 47 -15.78 -2.34 0.63
CA VAL A 47 -15.83 -3.70 1.20
C VAL A 47 -14.78 -4.53 0.49
N ARG A 48 -13.89 -5.16 1.26
CA ARG A 48 -12.82 -6.01 0.72
C ARG A 48 -13.06 -7.45 1.16
N ARG A 49 -13.13 -8.36 0.20
CA ARG A 49 -13.24 -9.81 0.44
C ARG A 49 -11.99 -10.48 -0.11
N TYR A 50 -11.34 -11.23 0.76
CA TYR A 50 -10.08 -11.91 0.47
C TYR A 50 -10.35 -13.39 0.38
N ARG A 51 -9.78 -14.04 -0.64
CA ARG A 51 -9.64 -15.51 -0.69
C ARG A 51 -8.18 -15.83 -0.89
N SER A 52 -7.60 -16.54 0.08
CA SER A 52 -6.20 -16.91 0.06
C SER A 52 -6.02 -18.29 0.69
N VAL A 53 -5.24 -19.14 0.02
CA VAL A 53 -4.83 -20.45 0.52
C VAL A 53 -3.51 -20.39 1.30
N VAL A 54 -2.83 -19.24 1.30
CA VAL A 54 -1.59 -18.99 2.04
C VAL A 54 -1.74 -17.77 2.97
N PRO A 55 -0.97 -17.67 4.06
CA PRO A 55 -0.87 -16.42 4.81
C PRO A 55 -0.45 -15.27 3.89
N MET A 56 -1.04 -14.09 4.09
CA MET A 56 -0.71 -12.90 3.31
C MET A 56 -0.21 -11.79 4.23
N ARG A 57 0.89 -11.15 3.84
CA ARG A 57 1.45 -10.01 4.56
C ARG A 57 1.39 -8.77 3.67
N THR A 58 0.88 -7.70 4.26
CA THR A 58 0.73 -6.40 3.59
C THR A 58 1.31 -5.29 4.45
N LEU A 59 1.90 -4.28 3.81
CA LEU A 59 2.25 -3.01 4.41
C LEU A 59 1.18 -2.00 4.02
N GLN A 60 0.68 -1.27 5.01
CA GLN A 60 -0.34 -0.25 4.82
C GLN A 60 0.21 1.08 5.33
N VAL A 61 0.23 2.10 4.48
CA VAL A 61 0.60 3.46 4.87
C VAL A 61 -0.66 4.30 4.88
N HIS A 62 -0.89 4.94 6.01
CA HIS A 62 -1.97 5.86 6.24
C HIS A 62 -1.46 7.29 6.20
N ILE A 63 -1.95 8.10 5.27
CA ILE A 63 -1.61 9.52 5.15
C ILE A 63 -2.84 10.33 5.56
N PRO A 64 -2.77 11.12 6.66
CA PRO A 64 -3.90 11.89 7.13
C PRO A 64 -4.43 12.89 6.10
N ARG A 65 -5.75 13.09 6.08
CA ARG A 65 -6.44 14.07 5.23
C ARG A 65 -5.80 15.45 5.29
N VAL A 66 -5.39 15.89 6.48
CA VAL A 66 -4.77 17.21 6.67
C VAL A 66 -3.47 17.36 5.86
N THR A 67 -2.66 16.30 5.81
CA THR A 67 -1.42 16.26 5.01
C THR A 67 -1.76 16.30 3.53
N VAL A 68 -2.75 15.51 3.09
CA VAL A 68 -3.23 15.51 1.69
C VAL A 68 -3.72 16.90 1.28
N ALA A 69 -4.60 17.52 2.07
CA ALA A 69 -5.18 18.83 1.78
C ALA A 69 -4.09 19.91 1.68
N ARG A 70 -3.16 19.95 2.65
CA ARG A 70 -2.02 20.87 2.63
C ARG A 70 -1.16 20.69 1.38
N THR A 71 -0.87 19.45 0.99
CA THR A 71 -0.08 19.18 -0.22
C THR A 71 -0.82 19.62 -1.48
N VAL A 72 -2.15 19.42 -1.56
CA VAL A 72 -2.96 19.90 -2.69
C VAL A 72 -2.90 21.42 -2.81
N GLU A 73 -3.05 22.15 -1.70
CA GLU A 73 -2.91 23.60 -1.67
C GLU A 73 -1.52 24.04 -2.16
N GLN A 74 -0.46 23.37 -1.69
CA GLN A 74 0.93 23.64 -2.12
C GLN A 74 1.17 23.33 -3.60
N LEU A 75 0.42 22.39 -4.19
CA LEU A 75 0.49 22.04 -5.61
C LEU A 75 -0.38 22.95 -6.50
N GLY A 76 -0.99 24.00 -5.95
CA GLY A 76 -1.80 24.98 -6.69
C GLY A 76 -3.31 24.80 -6.56
N GLY A 77 -3.77 23.93 -5.65
CA GLY A 77 -5.20 23.77 -5.33
C GLY A 77 -6.04 23.08 -6.43
N GLU A 78 -5.40 22.49 -7.43
CA GLU A 78 -6.10 21.80 -8.52
C GLU A 78 -6.90 20.60 -8.01
N ARG A 79 -8.00 20.29 -8.71
CA ARG A 79 -8.86 19.16 -8.36
C ARG A 79 -8.12 17.85 -8.58
N VAL A 80 -7.98 17.07 -7.51
CA VAL A 80 -7.30 15.77 -7.52
C VAL A 80 -8.22 14.69 -8.10
N ASP A 81 -7.73 13.96 -9.11
CA ASP A 81 -8.37 12.75 -9.61
C ASP A 81 -7.84 11.51 -8.87
N TYR A 82 -8.49 11.17 -7.75
CA TYR A 82 -8.11 10.04 -6.90
C TYR A 82 -8.28 8.67 -7.59
N GLU A 83 -9.19 8.53 -8.55
CA GLU A 83 -9.40 7.28 -9.29
C GLU A 83 -8.26 7.04 -10.28
N ARG A 84 -7.80 8.11 -10.96
CA ARG A 84 -6.60 8.06 -11.80
C ARG A 84 -5.36 7.76 -10.98
N MET A 85 -5.20 8.41 -9.81
CA MET A 85 -4.10 8.10 -8.88
C MET A 85 -4.11 6.63 -8.47
N ALA A 86 -5.27 6.10 -8.05
CA ALA A 86 -5.38 4.71 -7.64
C ALA A 86 -5.03 3.73 -8.77
N THR A 87 -5.39 4.09 -10.01
CA THR A 87 -5.03 3.31 -11.20
C THR A 87 -3.53 3.37 -11.49
N ALA A 88 -2.91 4.55 -11.37
CA ALA A 88 -1.47 4.73 -11.56
C ALA A 88 -0.66 3.95 -10.50
N VAL A 89 -1.02 4.08 -9.22
CA VAL A 89 -0.39 3.31 -8.13
C VAL A 89 -0.52 1.81 -8.38
N ALA A 90 -1.72 1.34 -8.73
CA ALA A 90 -1.97 -0.07 -9.00
C ALA A 90 -1.34 -0.59 -10.30
N SER A 91 -0.75 0.28 -11.12
CA SER A 91 0.04 -0.14 -12.30
C SER A 91 1.47 -0.55 -11.94
N GLY A 92 1.90 -0.33 -10.70
CA GLY A 92 3.22 -0.71 -10.19
C GLY A 92 4.22 0.45 -10.23
N ASP A 93 3.98 1.47 -9.43
CA ASP A 93 4.90 2.59 -9.24
C ASP A 93 6.13 2.15 -8.42
N PRO A 94 7.35 2.07 -9.01
CA PRO A 94 8.53 1.56 -8.31
C PRO A 94 8.97 2.43 -7.14
N LEU A 95 8.72 3.75 -7.21
CA LEU A 95 9.11 4.69 -6.17
C LEU A 95 8.22 4.51 -4.93
N VAL A 96 6.92 4.34 -5.15
CA VAL A 96 5.96 4.04 -4.09
C VAL A 96 6.28 2.69 -3.47
N GLU A 97 6.50 1.66 -4.29
CA GLU A 97 6.85 0.33 -3.79
C GLU A 97 8.12 0.38 -2.92
N HIS A 98 9.20 0.97 -3.44
CA HIS A 98 10.46 1.05 -2.72
C HIS A 98 10.33 1.78 -1.39
N THR A 99 9.67 2.94 -1.39
CA THR A 99 9.46 3.74 -0.17
C THR A 99 8.64 2.95 0.87
N MET A 100 7.59 2.26 0.43
CA MET A 100 6.78 1.42 1.33
C MET A 100 7.59 0.24 1.90
N ARG A 101 8.44 -0.41 1.10
CA ARG A 101 9.33 -1.47 1.60
C ARG A 101 10.33 -0.94 2.61
N SER A 102 10.94 0.20 2.36
CA SER A 102 11.87 0.85 3.29
C SER A 102 11.19 1.20 4.61
N LEU A 103 9.96 1.72 4.58
CA LEU A 103 9.13 1.94 5.78
C LEU A 103 8.84 0.65 6.55
N GLY A 104 8.60 -0.47 5.87
CA GLY A 104 8.33 -1.75 6.52
C GLY A 104 9.57 -2.46 7.06
N ALA A 105 10.75 -2.17 6.51
CA ALA A 105 12.03 -2.73 6.93
C ALA A 105 12.66 -1.95 8.09
N ALA A 106 12.35 -0.66 8.19
CA ALA A 106 12.75 0.18 9.28
C ALA A 106 11.93 -0.20 10.53
N CYS A 107 12.44 -1.18 11.27
CA CYS A 107 11.89 -1.64 12.54
C CYS A 107 11.97 -0.48 13.53
N GLU A 108 10.84 -0.04 14.10
CA GLU A 108 10.79 1.06 15.09
C GLU A 108 11.45 2.38 14.62
N THR A 109 11.27 2.75 13.35
CA THR A 109 11.87 4.01 12.87
C THR A 109 11.33 5.23 13.60
N ASP A 110 12.28 6.11 13.91
CA ASP A 110 12.14 7.55 14.12
C ASP A 110 10.89 8.10 13.40
N ASP A 111 9.97 8.66 14.18
CA ASP A 111 8.75 9.28 13.71
C ASP A 111 9.03 10.28 12.57
N LEU A 112 10.21 10.90 12.55
CA LEU A 112 10.64 11.81 11.50
C LEU A 112 10.81 11.12 10.14
N TYR A 113 11.35 9.90 10.09
CA TYR A 113 11.47 9.14 8.84
C TYR A 113 10.09 8.74 8.32
N ALA A 114 9.21 8.26 9.21
CA ALA A 114 7.84 7.90 8.86
C ALA A 114 7.06 9.10 8.32
N GLU A 115 7.19 10.25 8.97
CA GLU A 115 6.57 11.51 8.54
C GLU A 115 7.14 12.01 7.21
N SER A 116 8.46 12.01 7.05
CA SER A 116 9.13 12.44 5.82
C SER A 116 8.78 11.56 4.62
N ALA A 117 8.77 10.24 4.81
CA ALA A 117 8.38 9.29 3.77
C ALA A 117 6.89 9.45 3.38
N ALA A 118 6.02 9.72 4.35
CA ALA A 118 4.62 9.96 4.06
C ALA A 118 4.36 11.28 3.35
N ALA A 119 5.06 12.35 3.74
CA ALA A 119 5.02 13.62 3.02
C ALA A 119 5.49 13.45 1.57
N PHE A 120 6.59 12.71 1.38
CA PHE A 120 7.10 12.36 0.06
C PHE A 120 6.08 11.57 -0.77
N LEU A 121 5.49 10.52 -0.20
CA LEU A 121 4.44 9.71 -0.86
C LEU A 121 3.22 10.57 -1.22
N ALA A 122 2.79 11.48 -0.34
CA ALA A 122 1.69 12.39 -0.61
C ALA A 122 2.00 13.27 -1.83
N VAL A 123 3.14 13.95 -1.84
CA VAL A 123 3.58 14.81 -2.95
C VAL A 123 3.67 14.02 -4.25
N HIS A 124 4.32 12.86 -4.23
CA HIS A 124 4.54 12.05 -5.43
C HIS A 124 3.23 11.58 -6.06
N VAL A 125 2.37 10.93 -5.27
CA VAL A 125 1.11 10.38 -5.80
C VAL A 125 0.15 11.51 -6.22
N LEU A 126 0.09 12.62 -5.48
CA LEU A 126 -0.74 13.77 -5.85
C LEU A 126 -0.23 14.45 -7.12
N THR A 127 1.09 14.58 -7.28
CA THR A 127 1.69 15.11 -8.53
C THR A 127 1.34 14.21 -9.71
N CYS A 128 1.38 12.88 -9.54
CA CYS A 128 0.93 11.94 -10.57
C CYS A 128 -0.57 12.04 -10.88
N GLY A 129 -1.41 12.34 -9.87
CA GLY A 129 -2.84 12.59 -10.05
C GLY A 129 -3.14 13.82 -10.90
N VAL A 130 -2.42 14.91 -10.62
CA VAL A 130 -2.55 16.19 -11.31
C VAL A 130 -1.95 16.14 -12.72
N ARG A 131 -0.69 15.72 -12.85
CA ARG A 131 0.11 15.87 -14.09
C ARG A 131 0.17 14.61 -14.94
N GLY A 132 -0.29 13.48 -14.42
CA GLY A 132 -0.05 12.16 -15.01
C GLY A 132 1.31 11.60 -14.59
N CYS A 133 1.33 10.29 -14.32
CA CYS A 133 2.53 9.63 -13.84
C CYS A 133 3.44 9.28 -15.04
N PRO A 134 4.77 9.51 -14.95
CA PRO A 134 5.71 9.00 -15.93
C PRO A 134 5.76 7.46 -15.79
N SER A 135 5.08 6.74 -16.69
CA SER A 135 5.14 5.28 -16.66
C SER A 135 6.52 4.82 -17.13
N VAL A 136 7.31 4.22 -16.24
CA VAL A 136 8.44 3.39 -16.67
C VAL A 136 7.85 2.15 -17.34
N ARG A 137 8.00 2.08 -18.66
CA ARG A 137 7.61 0.91 -19.47
C ARG A 137 8.42 -0.29 -18.98
N SER A 138 7.82 -1.19 -18.20
CA SER A 138 8.48 -2.46 -17.89
C SER A 138 8.45 -3.36 -19.14
N PRO A 139 9.59 -3.92 -19.59
CA PRO A 139 9.61 -4.84 -20.72
C PRO A 139 8.92 -6.13 -20.29
N ARG A 140 7.73 -6.36 -20.86
CA ARG A 140 6.96 -7.58 -20.67
C ARG A 140 7.45 -8.61 -21.70
N GLY A 141 8.20 -9.62 -21.24
CA GLY A 141 8.44 -10.83 -22.03
C GLY A 141 9.74 -11.56 -21.71
N ALA A 142 9.70 -12.54 -20.80
CA ALA A 142 10.45 -13.79 -20.92
C ALA A 142 9.86 -14.83 -19.96
N ASN A 143 9.37 -15.92 -20.54
CA ASN A 143 8.84 -17.09 -19.88
C ASN A 143 9.89 -17.84 -19.04
N SER A 144 9.40 -18.45 -17.96
CA SER A 144 9.70 -19.79 -17.45
C SER A 144 11.14 -20.33 -17.55
N ALA A 145 11.80 -20.46 -16.39
CA ALA A 145 12.55 -21.66 -16.02
C ALA A 145 12.76 -21.68 -14.49
N ALA A 146 12.27 -22.73 -13.84
CA ALA A 146 12.73 -23.12 -12.51
C ALA A 146 14.22 -23.50 -12.57
N PRO A 147 14.96 -23.44 -11.45
CA PRO A 147 15.21 -24.71 -10.76
C PRO A 147 15.25 -24.66 -9.21
N ALA A 148 14.92 -25.84 -8.65
CA ALA A 148 15.36 -26.55 -7.46
C ALA A 148 16.13 -25.86 -6.28
N HIS A 149 15.61 -26.14 -5.06
CA HIS A 149 16.28 -26.65 -3.83
C HIS A 149 17.47 -25.85 -3.24
N CYS A 150 17.43 -25.33 -1.99
CA CYS A 150 17.71 -25.97 -0.68
C CYS A 150 18.17 -24.84 0.30
N PRO A 151 18.44 -24.99 1.63
CA PRO A 151 17.92 -25.85 2.70
C PRO A 151 17.19 -25.06 3.82
N ARG A 152 16.53 -25.82 4.71
CA ARG A 152 16.05 -25.41 6.04
C ARG A 152 17.18 -24.80 6.90
N ARG A 153 16.95 -23.64 7.50
CA ARG A 153 17.41 -23.32 8.87
C ARG A 153 16.31 -22.63 9.66
N SER A 154 16.04 -23.21 10.81
CA SER A 154 15.14 -22.78 11.86
C SER A 154 15.54 -21.41 12.41
N CYS A 155 14.60 -20.48 12.44
CA CYS A 155 14.43 -19.60 13.58
C CYS A 155 13.04 -19.86 14.11
N ASP A 156 12.98 -20.76 15.09
CA ASP A 156 11.86 -20.90 15.98
C ASP A 156 11.74 -19.59 16.77
N THR A 157 10.62 -18.91 16.63
CA THR A 157 10.16 -17.94 17.64
C THR A 157 8.66 -17.78 17.51
N ARG A 158 7.97 -18.62 18.29
CA ARG A 158 6.62 -18.32 18.79
C ARG A 158 6.59 -16.89 19.31
N ALA A 159 5.85 -16.03 18.62
CA ALA A 159 5.37 -14.77 19.16
C ALA A 159 4.05 -14.43 18.47
N TYR A 160 2.98 -15.06 18.96
CA TYR A 160 1.62 -14.57 18.73
C TYR A 160 1.54 -13.16 19.35
N GLY A 161 1.54 -12.14 18.50
CA GLY A 161 1.46 -10.76 18.95
C GLY A 161 0.91 -9.86 17.86
N ARG A 162 -0.35 -9.44 17.98
CA ARG A 162 -0.83 -8.23 17.33
C ARG A 162 0.00 -7.07 17.89
N ARG A 163 1.10 -6.70 17.24
CA ARG A 163 1.83 -5.47 17.61
C ARG A 163 1.10 -4.29 16.99
N ARG A 164 0.30 -3.62 17.81
CA ARG A 164 -0.12 -2.24 17.57
C ARG A 164 1.06 -1.36 17.94
N ILE A 165 1.68 -0.73 16.96
CA ILE A 165 2.47 0.48 17.21
C ILE A 165 1.44 1.61 17.10
N ALA A 166 1.03 2.11 18.26
CA ALA A 166 0.18 3.28 18.37
C ALA A 166 1.09 4.42 18.85
N ILE A 167 1.41 5.34 17.94
CA ILE A 167 1.86 6.67 18.32
C ILE A 167 0.71 7.61 17.91
N ALA A 168 0.21 8.31 18.91
CA ALA A 168 -1.00 9.11 18.85
C ALA A 168 -0.63 10.55 18.48
N ASP A 169 -0.58 10.84 17.19
CA ASP A 169 -0.85 12.17 16.64
C ASP A 169 -1.71 11.98 15.38
N PRO A 170 -2.91 12.59 15.30
CA PRO A 170 -3.75 12.54 14.09
C PRO A 170 -3.09 13.18 12.85
N ARG A 171 -1.95 13.88 13.00
CA ARG A 171 -1.14 14.44 11.91
C ARG A 171 -0.05 13.50 11.40
N THR A 172 0.31 12.49 12.18
CA THR A 172 1.41 11.60 11.82
C THR A 172 0.92 10.48 10.92
N ALA A 173 1.67 10.21 9.86
CA ALA A 173 1.40 9.08 9.01
C ALA A 173 1.74 7.78 9.71
N ILE A 174 0.88 6.78 9.55
CA ILE A 174 1.03 5.52 10.28
C ILE A 174 1.26 4.40 9.28
N ALA A 175 2.46 3.82 9.33
CA ALA A 175 2.77 2.57 8.65
C ALA A 175 2.33 1.39 9.55
N ARG A 176 1.52 0.48 9.00
CA ARG A 176 1.04 -0.72 9.70
C ARG A 176 1.31 -1.95 8.87
N ILE A 177 1.87 -2.97 9.51
CA ILE A 177 2.02 -4.29 8.93
C ILE A 177 0.78 -5.10 9.28
N HIS A 178 0.03 -5.52 8.26
CA HIS A 178 -1.13 -6.38 8.43
C HIS A 178 -0.84 -7.78 7.89
N VAL A 179 -1.00 -8.79 8.75
CA VAL A 179 -0.94 -10.20 8.38
C VAL A 179 -2.36 -10.75 8.41
N ALA A 180 -2.86 -11.13 7.23
CA ALA A 180 -4.16 -11.78 7.09
C ALA A 180 -3.94 -13.30 7.06
N PRO A 181 -4.62 -14.08 7.92
CA PRO A 181 -4.56 -15.53 7.86
C PRO A 181 -5.20 -16.02 6.55
N GLY A 182 -4.59 -17.04 5.94
CA GLY A 182 -5.24 -17.78 4.85
C GLY A 182 -6.54 -18.41 5.36
N ARG A 183 -7.61 -18.32 4.58
CA ARG A 183 -8.86 -19.05 4.86
C ARG A 183 -8.89 -20.24 3.91
N PHE A 184 -8.73 -21.44 4.49
CA PHE A 184 -8.98 -22.71 3.84
C PHE A 184 -10.49 -22.91 3.63
#